data_AF-A0A0V1MQT1-F1
#
_entry.id   AF-A0A0V1MQT1-F1
#
_cell.length_a   1.000
_cell.length_b   1.000
_cell.length_c   1.000
_cell.angle_alpha   90.00
_cell.angle_beta   90.00
_cell.angle_gamma   90.00
#
_symmetry.space_group_name_H-M   'P 1'
#
loop_
_entity.id
_entity.type
_entity.pdbx_description
1 polymer ?
#
loop_
_entity_poly.entity_id
_entity_poly.type
_entity_poly.pdbx_seq_one_letter_code
_entity_poly.pdbx_strand_id
1 'polypeptide(L)'
;LDILSMMTEMDLRDERKPYCNAKCTILESELNHQEPFGLFAEWFKHAQERMKDSSYEVNAMALSTVSGDGKPSSRMVLLKAFSKDGFQFYSDYESRKGRELANNASACLLFYWPDVNRCISVEGTVKKTSAADSDAYWKVRPVESALSAYVSHQSMIIPSRQFLENKIVEVKKKFVEQNRPVPRPSSWGGYMLVPSCFEFWQGQSSRLHDRLRFRKQKAGEMIDPSVTHRGEDDWIFERFTVVDCNYIRYTIDCAIPEMEAMHKYGVSFELWLQESLQGQAERFLSITKVGDPDLLILYLLPFLSAINRSLFLRFVLATAICDMLNNIMKWMLHGERPYWWIHSSGAYEVVPALQQFPLTCETGPGSPSGHAMITASVWYIIVWGYVTFIVGRSRKRAILTKSAWFIYLLLLIMVAVSRLYIATHFPHQVMLGSVIGFVIGVYFTRFPVEMLRMKHCLALAIVLVTTAFLVYIFMILLGVEPDWSVKMATKWCQNREWVHLNTTPLNALFRDTGAIIGLGLAVQSRYFLQTLHNMHRDGSEVITALVTFILVQCCACIPRSSHHLGLYYLGTFVQNCCISFGSVALVPYVVKMIWNLNQMPDANAEPKKDLLHRSRRKLTACF
;
A
#
# COMPACT_ATOMS: atom_id res chain seq x y z
N LEU A 1 -5.76 52.72 5.04
CA LEU A 1 -4.55 52.22 4.35
C LEU A 1 -4.66 50.70 4.34
N ASP A 2 -5.22 50.19 3.24
CA ASP A 2 -5.63 48.78 3.08
C ASP A 2 -4.43 47.84 3.02
N ILE A 3 -4.27 47.01 4.05
CA ILE A 3 -3.29 45.92 4.09
C ILE A 3 -3.61 44.84 3.02
N LEU A 4 -4.87 44.78 2.56
CA LEU A 4 -5.31 43.87 1.49
C LEU A 4 -4.84 44.26 0.08
N SER A 5 -4.37 45.50 -0.16
CA SER A 5 -3.86 45.89 -1.49
C SER A 5 -2.40 45.46 -1.74
N MET A 6 -1.74 44.82 -0.77
CA MET A 6 -0.36 44.34 -0.88
C MET A 6 -0.23 42.86 -1.29
N MET A 7 -1.33 42.15 -1.54
CA MET A 7 -1.32 40.79 -2.11
C MET A 7 -1.18 40.81 -3.64
N THR A 8 -0.33 41.68 -4.17
CA THR A 8 0.16 41.54 -5.55
C THR A 8 1.10 40.34 -5.59
N GLU A 9 1.00 39.54 -6.64
CA GLU A 9 1.92 38.42 -6.89
C GLU A 9 3.35 38.99 -6.92
N MET A 10 4.13 38.69 -5.88
CA MET A 10 5.54 39.11 -5.82
C MET A 10 6.33 38.26 -6.81
N ASP A 11 6.70 38.88 -7.93
CA ASP A 11 7.59 38.27 -8.91
C ASP A 11 9.05 38.35 -8.43
N LEU A 12 9.58 37.23 -7.95
CA LEU A 12 10.94 37.12 -7.41
C LEU A 12 11.95 36.57 -8.43
N ARG A 13 11.59 36.45 -9.71
CA ARG A 13 12.42 35.78 -10.74
C ARG A 13 13.80 36.43 -10.92
N ASP A 14 13.89 37.74 -10.68
CA ASP A 14 15.10 38.55 -10.90
C ASP A 14 15.91 38.85 -9.62
N GLU A 15 15.52 38.32 -8.46
CA GLU A 15 16.23 38.59 -7.18
C GLU A 15 17.56 37.82 -7.04
N ARG A 16 17.97 37.05 -8.05
CA ARG A 16 19.16 36.20 -7.96
C ARG A 16 20.44 37.04 -7.92
N LYS A 17 21.20 36.87 -6.84
CA LYS A 17 22.57 37.39 -6.73
C LYS A 17 23.56 36.46 -7.44
N PRO A 18 24.55 37.00 -8.19
CA PRO A 18 25.67 36.22 -8.70
C PRO A 18 26.52 35.68 -7.55
N TYR A 19 27.07 34.48 -7.73
CA TYR A 19 27.95 33.79 -6.79
C TYR A 19 29.41 33.92 -7.22
N CYS A 20 30.25 32.96 -6.83
CA CYS A 20 31.63 32.85 -7.30
C CYS A 20 31.72 32.42 -8.79
N ASN A 21 32.88 32.68 -9.40
CA ASN A 21 33.22 32.29 -10.77
C ASN A 21 34.13 31.05 -10.77
N ALA A 22 34.53 30.55 -11.95
CA ALA A 22 35.34 29.33 -12.15
C ALA A 22 36.62 29.19 -11.29
N LYS A 23 37.16 30.30 -10.75
CA LYS A 23 38.31 30.29 -9.83
C LYS A 23 38.01 29.70 -8.44
N CYS A 24 36.74 29.48 -8.11
CA CYS A 24 36.30 28.92 -6.82
C CYS A 24 35.74 27.50 -6.97
N THR A 25 36.02 26.85 -8.11
CA THR A 25 35.60 25.46 -8.36
C THR A 25 36.28 24.54 -7.37
N ILE A 26 35.55 23.58 -6.84
CA ILE A 26 36.14 22.52 -6.02
C ILE A 26 36.37 21.34 -6.96
N LEU A 27 37.60 20.83 -7.06
CA LEU A 27 37.94 19.64 -7.84
C LEU A 27 38.41 18.53 -6.92
N GLU A 28 38.02 17.30 -7.23
CA GLU A 28 38.31 16.09 -6.47
C GLU A 28 39.83 15.86 -6.32
N SER A 29 40.59 16.19 -7.38
CA SER A 29 42.06 16.11 -7.41
C SER A 29 42.76 17.22 -6.62
N GLU A 30 42.05 18.29 -6.24
CA GLU A 30 42.62 19.48 -5.60
C GLU A 30 42.20 19.60 -4.12
N LEU A 31 41.58 18.56 -3.56
CA LEU A 31 41.21 18.54 -2.16
C LEU A 31 42.44 18.36 -1.27
N ASN A 32 42.64 19.28 -0.33
CA ASN A 32 43.69 19.18 0.70
C ASN A 32 43.43 18.04 1.69
N HIS A 33 42.18 17.62 1.83
CA HIS A 33 41.72 16.60 2.77
C HIS A 33 40.83 15.60 2.04
N GLN A 34 41.15 14.32 2.17
CA GLN A 34 40.36 13.21 1.62
C GLN A 34 39.39 12.63 2.65
N GLU A 35 39.17 13.32 3.77
CA GLU A 35 38.16 13.03 4.78
C GLU A 35 37.37 14.31 5.13
N PRO A 36 36.09 14.19 5.52
CA PRO A 36 35.21 15.34 5.60
C PRO A 36 35.45 16.26 6.80
N PHE A 37 36.07 15.83 7.89
CA PHE A 37 36.25 16.67 9.08
C PHE A 37 37.31 17.74 8.86
N GLY A 38 38.41 17.40 8.19
CA GLY A 38 39.47 18.33 7.78
C GLY A 38 38.96 19.35 6.77
N LEU A 39 38.20 18.90 5.76
CA LEU A 39 37.55 19.80 4.80
C LEU A 39 36.55 20.73 5.49
N PHE A 40 35.75 20.21 6.44
CA PHE A 40 34.87 21.05 7.27
C PHE A 40 35.67 22.08 8.07
N ALA A 41 36.76 21.69 8.73
CA ALA A 41 37.58 22.59 9.53
C ALA A 41 38.20 23.71 8.69
N GLU A 42 38.70 23.38 7.49
CA GLU A 42 39.23 24.34 6.52
C GLU A 42 38.15 25.36 6.12
N TRP A 43 36.96 24.88 5.74
CA TRP A 43 35.86 25.74 5.32
C TRP A 43 35.29 26.58 6.45
N PHE A 44 35.20 26.02 7.66
CA PHE A 44 34.76 26.73 8.85
C PHE A 44 35.72 27.87 9.17
N LYS A 45 37.04 27.62 9.16
CA LYS A 45 38.06 28.66 9.37
C LYS A 45 37.99 29.75 8.30
N HIS A 46 37.87 29.36 7.03
CA HIS A 46 37.72 30.32 5.93
C HIS A 46 36.44 31.17 6.10
N ALA A 47 35.32 30.57 6.49
CA ALA A 47 34.09 31.30 6.79
C ALA A 47 34.29 32.28 7.97
N GLN A 48 34.96 31.86 9.06
CA GLN A 48 35.30 32.75 10.18
C GLN A 48 36.11 33.97 9.75
N GLU A 49 37.11 33.78 8.89
CA GLU A 49 37.95 34.87 8.40
C GLU A 49 37.18 35.83 7.49
N ARG A 50 36.35 35.29 6.58
CA ARG A 50 35.60 36.07 5.58
C ARG A 50 34.35 36.74 6.15
N MET A 51 33.77 36.19 7.20
CA MET A 51 32.54 36.67 7.86
C MET A 51 32.81 37.39 9.18
N LYS A 52 34.07 37.74 9.49
CA LYS A 52 34.43 38.40 10.77
C LYS A 52 33.64 39.70 11.03
N ASP A 53 33.26 40.41 9.96
CA ASP A 53 32.50 41.67 10.01
C ASP A 53 31.00 41.45 9.69
N SER A 54 30.58 40.20 9.57
CA SER A 54 29.21 39.80 9.25
C SER A 54 28.32 39.81 10.49
N SER A 55 27.03 40.06 10.32
CA SER A 55 26.04 39.93 11.41
C SER A 55 25.66 38.49 11.71
N TYR A 56 26.12 37.54 10.90
CA TYR A 56 25.82 36.11 11.05
C TYR A 56 26.85 35.40 11.94
N GLU A 57 26.37 34.52 12.82
CA GLU A 57 27.22 33.63 13.60
C GLU A 57 27.69 32.44 12.74
N VAL A 58 29.00 32.32 12.50
CA VAL A 58 29.57 31.25 11.64
C VAL A 58 29.28 29.84 12.18
N ASN A 59 29.16 29.71 13.51
CA ASN A 59 28.79 28.46 14.17
C ASN A 59 27.28 28.23 14.29
N ALA A 60 26.43 29.09 13.71
CA ALA A 60 25.01 28.83 13.60
C ALA A 60 24.74 27.76 12.54
N MET A 61 23.87 26.82 12.90
CA MET A 61 23.44 25.73 12.04
C MET A 61 21.94 25.49 12.19
N ALA A 62 21.26 25.19 11.10
CA ALA A 62 19.92 24.65 11.17
C ALA A 62 19.99 23.17 11.55
N LEU A 63 19.32 22.79 12.63
CA LEU A 63 19.15 21.42 13.06
C LEU A 63 17.76 20.94 12.62
N SER A 64 17.74 19.95 11.74
CA SER A 64 16.53 19.26 11.29
C SER A 64 16.38 17.93 12.02
N THR A 65 15.20 17.71 12.59
CA THR A 65 14.82 16.48 13.31
C THR A 65 13.46 16.01 12.80
N VAL A 66 13.11 14.74 13.04
CA VAL A 66 11.87 14.14 12.56
C VAL A 66 11.10 13.55 13.74
N SER A 67 9.80 13.82 13.80
CA SER A 67 8.91 13.21 14.79
C SER A 67 8.64 11.73 14.50
N GLY A 68 8.09 11.02 15.49
CA GLY A 68 7.76 9.59 15.34
C GLY A 68 6.72 9.27 14.25
N ASP A 69 5.94 10.26 13.81
CA ASP A 69 5.01 10.18 12.67
C ASP A 69 5.61 10.66 11.35
N GLY A 70 6.94 10.81 11.27
CA GLY A 70 7.64 11.14 10.03
C GLY A 70 7.61 12.62 9.63
N LYS A 71 7.20 13.54 10.51
CA LYS A 71 7.12 14.97 10.18
C LYS A 71 8.43 15.70 10.53
N PRO A 72 9.11 16.33 9.55
CA PRO A 72 10.34 17.06 9.83
C PRO A 72 10.06 18.37 10.55
N SER A 73 11.04 18.85 11.29
CA SER A 73 11.07 20.20 11.83
C SER A 73 12.50 20.73 11.93
N SER A 74 12.68 22.02 11.65
CA SER A 74 13.99 22.68 11.62
C SER A 74 14.01 23.90 12.52
N ARG A 75 15.18 24.21 13.08
CA ARG A 75 15.44 25.43 13.86
C ARG A 75 16.93 25.71 13.92
N MET A 76 17.30 26.96 14.16
CA MET A 76 18.70 27.32 14.40
C MET A 76 19.17 26.85 15.78
N VAL A 77 20.39 26.33 15.83
CA VAL A 77 21.16 26.02 17.03
C VAL A 77 22.62 26.43 16.79
N LEU A 78 23.41 26.51 17.86
CA LEU A 78 24.83 26.85 17.76
C LEU A 78 25.70 25.62 17.97
N LEU A 79 26.60 25.37 17.03
CA LEU A 79 27.70 24.44 17.20
C LEU A 79 28.62 24.94 18.33
N LYS A 80 28.94 24.06 19.28
CA LYS A 80 29.81 24.38 20.43
C LYS A 80 31.17 23.70 20.38
N ALA A 81 31.25 22.54 19.76
CA ALA A 81 32.50 21.87 19.46
C ALA A 81 32.28 20.88 18.30
N PHE A 82 33.35 20.55 17.58
CA PHE A 82 33.35 19.41 16.66
C PHE A 82 34.71 18.72 16.74
N SER A 83 34.72 17.41 16.48
CA SER A 83 35.92 16.57 16.40
C SER A 83 35.62 15.39 15.48
N LYS A 84 36.57 14.45 15.33
CA LYS A 84 36.32 13.18 14.61
C LYS A 84 35.15 12.37 15.22
N ASP A 85 34.82 12.60 16.50
CA ASP A 85 33.70 11.93 17.16
C ASP A 85 32.33 12.52 16.79
N GLY A 86 32.30 13.75 16.25
CA GLY A 86 31.08 14.41 15.79
C GLY A 86 30.90 15.86 16.20
N PHE A 87 29.67 16.36 16.05
CA PHE A 87 29.28 17.77 16.21
C PHE A 87 28.44 17.97 17.49
N GLN A 88 28.94 18.78 18.41
CA GLN A 88 28.34 18.98 19.73
C GLN A 88 27.51 20.27 19.79
N PHE A 89 26.30 20.15 20.32
CA PHE A 89 25.39 21.26 20.63
C PHE A 89 24.64 20.99 21.93
N TYR A 90 23.98 22.00 22.49
CA TYR A 90 23.28 21.88 23.77
C TYR A 90 21.82 22.32 23.64
N SER A 91 20.93 21.64 24.37
CA SER A 91 19.51 21.96 24.36
C SER A 91 18.80 21.44 25.61
N ASP A 92 17.52 21.79 25.70
CA ASP A 92 16.60 21.15 26.62
C ASP A 92 16.09 19.83 26.00
N TYR A 93 16.32 18.72 26.71
CA TYR A 93 15.89 17.37 26.38
C TYR A 93 14.37 17.23 26.33
N GLU A 94 13.63 18.09 27.02
CA GLU A 94 12.17 18.09 27.01
C GLU A 94 11.59 18.97 25.90
N SER A 95 12.41 19.73 25.17
CA SER A 95 11.94 20.55 24.05
C SER A 95 11.40 19.69 22.90
N ARG A 96 10.72 20.31 21.92
CA ARG A 96 10.22 19.58 20.73
C ARG A 96 11.33 18.74 20.08
N LYS A 97 12.50 19.35 19.82
CA LYS A 97 13.64 18.63 19.23
C LYS A 97 14.19 17.55 20.18
N GLY A 98 14.18 17.80 21.49
CA GLY A 98 14.68 16.84 22.47
C GLY A 98 13.83 15.58 22.52
N ARG A 99 12.51 15.73 22.47
CA ARG A 99 11.54 14.64 22.36
C ARG A 99 11.62 13.91 21.03
N GLU A 100 11.78 14.64 19.92
CA GLU A 100 12.00 14.04 18.60
C GLU A 100 13.28 13.20 18.59
N LEU A 101 14.41 13.74 19.08
CA LEU A 101 15.70 13.05 19.17
C LEU A 101 15.70 11.85 20.12
N ALA A 102 14.86 11.87 21.16
CA ALA A 102 14.70 10.73 22.07
C ALA A 102 13.98 9.55 21.40
N ASN A 103 13.08 9.82 20.45
CA ASN A 103 12.32 8.80 19.72
C ASN A 103 13.01 8.39 18.41
N ASN A 104 13.64 9.33 17.72
CA ASN A 104 14.36 9.14 16.48
C ASN A 104 15.68 9.91 16.53
N ALA A 105 16.79 9.18 16.66
CA ALA A 105 18.11 9.76 16.80
C ALA A 105 18.66 10.36 15.48
N SER A 106 18.00 10.18 14.34
CA SER A 106 18.45 10.72 13.07
C SER A 106 18.25 12.23 12.99
N ALA A 107 19.28 12.96 12.58
CA ALA A 107 19.21 14.40 12.37
C ALA A 107 20.14 14.87 11.25
N CYS A 108 19.88 16.09 10.77
CA CYS A 108 20.69 16.77 9.78
C CYS A 108 21.07 18.16 10.31
N LEU A 109 22.35 18.52 10.19
CA LEU A 109 22.86 19.87 10.42
C LEU A 109 23.07 20.55 9.08
N LEU A 110 22.66 21.81 8.95
CA LEU A 110 22.89 22.61 7.76
C LEU A 110 23.58 23.91 8.15
N PHE A 111 24.79 24.09 7.67
CA PHE A 111 25.55 25.33 7.75
C PHE A 111 25.38 26.09 6.44
N TYR A 112 25.03 27.37 6.53
CA TYR A 112 24.95 28.24 5.35
C TYR A 112 25.73 29.52 5.62
N TRP A 113 26.73 29.78 4.81
CA TRP A 113 27.61 30.93 4.91
C TRP A 113 27.45 31.81 3.67
N PRO A 114 26.58 32.83 3.72
CA PRO A 114 26.21 33.62 2.55
C PRO A 114 27.40 34.37 1.94
N ASP A 115 28.30 34.93 2.76
CA ASP A 115 29.40 35.78 2.27
C ASP A 115 30.48 35.01 1.49
N VAL A 116 30.51 33.68 1.62
CA VAL A 116 31.38 32.78 0.85
C VAL A 116 30.60 31.85 -0.07
N ASN A 117 29.27 31.97 -0.12
CA ASN A 117 28.37 31.17 -0.94
C ASN A 117 28.58 29.66 -0.76
N ARG A 118 28.75 29.23 0.49
CA ARG A 118 28.97 27.81 0.85
C ARG A 118 27.85 27.29 1.70
N CYS A 119 27.56 26.01 1.50
CA CYS A 119 26.62 25.26 2.31
C CYS A 119 27.26 23.93 2.67
N ILE A 120 27.09 23.49 3.91
CA ILE A 120 27.49 22.16 4.36
C ILE A 120 26.30 21.48 5.02
N SER A 121 25.92 20.32 4.50
CA SER A 121 24.96 19.43 5.16
C SER A 121 25.72 18.30 5.86
N VAL A 122 25.33 17.97 7.09
CA VAL A 122 25.90 16.87 7.87
C VAL A 122 24.78 16.01 8.42
N GLU A 123 24.68 14.77 7.94
CA GLU A 123 23.68 13.81 8.39
C GLU A 123 24.30 12.80 9.34
N GLY A 124 23.54 12.39 10.36
CA GLY A 124 24.04 11.42 11.32
C GLY A 124 23.04 11.05 12.41
N THR A 125 23.54 10.26 13.36
CA THR A 125 22.79 9.87 14.56
C THR A 125 23.24 10.70 15.75
N VAL A 126 22.28 11.12 16.57
CA VAL A 126 22.51 11.98 17.73
C VAL A 126 22.51 11.15 19.00
N LYS A 127 23.55 11.31 19.82
CA LYS A 127 23.64 10.76 21.18
C LYS A 127 23.69 11.87 22.22
N LYS A 128 23.20 11.61 23.43
CA LYS A 128 23.42 12.52 24.57
C LYS A 128 24.88 12.44 24.99
N THR A 129 25.45 13.59 25.35
CA THR A 129 26.79 13.64 25.97
C THR A 129 26.69 13.22 27.43
N SER A 130 27.84 13.03 28.10
CA SER A 130 27.81 12.69 29.51
C SER A 130 27.22 13.83 30.35
N ALA A 131 26.71 13.50 31.54
CA ALA A 131 26.28 14.51 32.50
C ALA A 131 27.44 15.42 32.91
N ALA A 132 28.64 14.85 33.05
CA ALA A 132 29.85 15.60 33.37
C ALA A 132 30.21 16.63 32.30
N ASP A 133 30.09 16.28 31.00
CA ASP A 133 30.31 17.25 29.90
C ASP A 133 29.28 18.38 29.94
N SER A 134 28.02 18.02 30.24
CA SER A 134 26.93 19.00 30.35
C SER A 134 27.13 19.95 31.54
N ASP A 135 27.62 19.43 32.68
CA ASP A 135 27.96 20.22 33.86
C ASP A 135 29.18 21.12 33.61
N ALA A 136 30.20 20.60 32.93
CA ALA A 136 31.40 21.36 32.57
C ALA A 136 31.06 22.53 31.65
N TYR A 137 30.25 22.29 30.62
CA TYR A 137 29.79 23.37 29.74
C TYR A 137 28.87 24.34 30.48
N TRP A 138 27.96 23.88 31.34
CA TRP A 138 27.07 24.76 32.10
C TRP A 138 27.83 25.77 32.95
N LYS A 139 28.94 25.37 33.58
CA LYS A 139 29.79 26.24 34.41
C LYS A 139 30.40 27.41 33.65
N VAL A 140 30.66 27.26 32.35
CA VAL A 140 31.29 28.32 31.53
C VAL A 140 30.28 29.18 30.78
N ARG A 141 28.97 28.92 30.93
CA ARG A 141 27.93 29.73 30.28
C ARG A 141 27.82 31.10 30.96
N PRO A 142 27.54 32.18 30.19
CA PRO A 142 27.16 33.46 30.78
C PRO A 142 25.96 33.30 31.72
N VAL A 143 26.00 33.98 32.87
CA VAL A 143 24.97 33.86 33.91
C VAL A 143 23.57 34.12 33.36
N GLU A 144 23.40 35.14 32.50
CA GLU A 144 22.10 35.46 31.88
C GLU A 144 21.58 34.35 30.95
N SER A 145 22.48 33.62 30.29
CA SER A 145 22.12 32.43 29.49
C SER A 145 21.72 31.24 30.36
N ALA A 146 22.35 31.08 31.52
CA ALA A 146 21.99 30.05 32.50
C ALA A 146 20.63 30.34 33.14
N LEU A 147 20.36 31.60 33.53
CA LEU A 147 19.07 32.04 34.06
C LEU A 147 17.93 31.78 33.06
N SER A 148 18.13 32.18 31.80
CA SER A 148 17.12 31.99 30.75
C SER A 148 16.82 30.50 30.50
N ALA A 149 17.86 29.66 30.47
CA ALA A 149 17.69 28.20 30.31
C ALA A 149 17.09 27.52 31.55
N TYR A 150 17.31 28.07 32.75
CA TYR A 150 16.76 27.54 34.00
C TYR A 150 15.26 27.84 34.13
N VAL A 151 14.82 29.01 33.66
CA VAL A 151 13.42 29.47 33.74
C VAL A 151 12.56 28.94 32.61
N SER A 152 13.14 28.75 31.43
CA SER A 152 12.38 28.42 30.21
C SER A 152 12.27 26.91 30.02
N HIS A 153 11.06 26.37 30.21
CA HIS A 153 10.70 25.04 29.70
C HIS A 153 10.53 25.14 28.17
N GLN A 154 11.60 24.83 27.45
CA GLN A 154 11.69 25.15 26.03
C GLN A 154 10.59 24.44 25.21
N SER A 155 9.91 25.18 24.34
CA SER A 155 8.80 24.69 23.49
C SER A 155 7.48 24.40 24.22
N MET A 156 7.28 24.90 25.44
CA MET A 156 5.99 24.90 26.13
C MET A 156 5.23 26.21 25.90
N ILE A 157 3.88 26.13 25.89
CA ILE A 157 3.02 27.30 25.83
C ILE A 157 3.11 28.05 27.16
N ILE A 158 3.32 29.36 27.10
CA ILE A 158 3.41 30.24 28.27
C ILE A 158 2.39 31.38 28.16
N PRO A 159 1.96 31.98 29.28
CA PRO A 159 0.93 33.02 29.26
C PRO A 159 1.35 34.29 28.52
N SER A 160 2.60 34.73 28.68
CA SER A 160 3.12 35.96 28.09
C SER A 160 4.64 36.05 28.20
N ARG A 161 5.24 37.04 27.52
CA ARG A 161 6.65 37.40 27.71
C ARG A 161 6.94 37.85 29.15
N GLN A 162 6.05 38.65 29.74
CA GLN A 162 6.19 39.16 31.11
C GLN A 162 6.32 38.04 32.14
N PHE A 163 5.66 36.90 31.91
CA PHE A 163 5.79 35.72 32.77
C PHE A 163 7.25 35.23 32.87
N LEU A 164 7.99 35.16 31.75
CA LEU A 164 9.40 34.76 31.75
C LEU A 164 10.29 35.81 32.41
N GLU A 165 10.06 37.10 32.13
CA GLU A 165 10.84 38.21 32.70
C GLU A 165 10.73 38.22 34.23
N ASN A 166 9.51 38.07 34.77
CA ASN A 166 9.28 37.98 36.22
C ASN A 166 9.99 36.76 36.84
N LYS A 167 9.93 35.61 36.17
CA LYS A 167 10.61 34.39 36.64
C LYS A 167 12.13 34.52 36.63
N ILE A 168 12.72 35.21 35.65
CA ILE A 168 14.16 35.51 35.63
C ILE A 168 14.55 36.36 36.84
N VAL A 169 13.78 37.39 37.18
CA VAL A 169 14.02 38.22 38.38
C VAL A 169 13.96 37.38 39.66
N GLU A 170 12.95 36.51 39.81
CA GLU A 170 12.82 35.60 40.95
C GLU A 170 14.05 34.69 41.11
N VAL A 171 14.49 34.05 40.01
CA VAL A 171 15.64 33.14 40.01
C VAL A 171 16.96 33.88 40.24
N LYS A 172 17.12 35.08 39.68
CA LYS A 172 18.29 35.94 39.88
C LYS A 172 18.44 36.33 41.36
N LYS A 173 17.34 36.72 42.03
CA LYS A 173 17.32 36.98 43.47
C LYS A 173 17.64 35.73 44.30
N LYS A 174 17.13 34.56 43.89
CA LYS A 174 17.33 33.30 44.60
C LYS A 174 18.77 32.79 44.56
N PHE A 175 19.46 32.96 43.43
CA PHE A 175 20.81 32.40 43.23
C PHE A 175 21.89 33.48 43.15
N VAL A 176 21.79 34.40 42.18
CA VAL A 176 22.87 35.35 41.85
C VAL A 176 23.08 36.38 42.97
N GLU A 177 22.02 36.99 43.49
CA GLU A 177 22.14 37.98 44.58
C GLU A 177 22.61 37.35 45.91
N GLN A 178 22.45 36.04 46.06
CA GLN A 178 22.94 35.26 47.21
C GLN A 178 24.34 34.68 46.95
N ASN A 179 25.01 35.06 45.87
CA ASN A 179 26.30 34.56 45.44
C ASN A 179 26.36 33.02 45.28
N ARG A 180 25.25 32.42 44.81
CA ARG A 180 25.10 30.99 44.54
C ARG A 180 25.04 30.73 43.03
N PRO A 181 25.68 29.67 42.51
CA PRO A 181 25.58 29.31 41.11
C PRO A 181 24.16 28.83 40.78
N VAL A 182 23.67 29.18 39.58
CA VAL A 182 22.42 28.63 39.05
C VAL A 182 22.66 27.15 38.71
N PRO A 183 21.94 26.19 39.32
CA PRO A 183 22.15 24.77 39.03
C PRO A 183 21.68 24.43 37.62
N ARG A 184 22.32 23.43 36.99
CA ARG A 184 21.87 22.92 35.69
C ARG A 184 20.55 22.15 35.88
N PRO A 185 19.48 22.47 35.13
CA PRO A 185 18.27 21.65 35.12
C PRO A 185 18.57 20.22 34.66
N SER A 186 17.90 19.22 35.25
CA SER A 186 18.06 17.81 34.84
C SER A 186 17.64 17.56 33.39
N SER A 187 16.71 18.35 32.88
CA SER A 187 16.26 18.32 31.49
C SER A 187 17.24 18.97 30.52
N TRP A 188 18.28 19.67 30.98
CA TRP A 188 19.18 20.41 30.10
C TRP A 188 20.51 19.69 29.91
N GLY A 189 21.01 19.57 28.67
CA GLY A 189 22.36 19.04 28.45
C GLY A 189 22.81 18.99 27.00
N GLY A 190 23.94 18.32 26.79
CA GLY A 190 24.58 18.22 25.49
C GLY A 190 24.08 17.05 24.63
N TYR A 191 24.20 17.26 23.33
CA TYR A 191 24.00 16.30 22.26
C TYR A 191 25.24 16.29 21.37
N MET A 192 25.53 15.15 20.77
CA MET A 192 26.58 14.96 19.78
C MET A 192 26.00 14.23 18.57
N LEU A 193 26.05 14.86 17.40
CA LEU A 193 25.74 14.21 16.14
C LEU A 193 26.99 13.49 15.64
N VAL A 194 26.92 12.17 15.53
CA VAL A 194 27.94 11.31 14.94
C VAL A 194 27.65 11.24 13.43
N PRO A 195 28.48 11.83 12.57
CA PRO A 195 28.17 11.98 11.16
C PRO A 195 28.38 10.68 10.38
N SER A 196 27.46 10.40 9.47
CA SER A 196 27.54 9.31 8.49
C SER A 196 27.66 9.81 7.06
N CYS A 197 27.29 11.07 6.81
CA CYS A 197 27.34 11.69 5.49
C CYS A 197 27.61 13.19 5.63
N PHE A 198 28.40 13.74 4.71
CA PHE A 198 28.61 15.17 4.53
C PHE A 198 28.34 15.54 3.09
N GLU A 199 27.69 16.68 2.87
CA GLU A 199 27.63 17.35 1.58
C GLU A 199 28.32 18.70 1.68
N PHE A 200 29.29 18.93 0.79
CA PHE A 200 29.92 20.23 0.58
C PHE A 200 29.38 20.84 -0.70
N TRP A 201 28.77 22.01 -0.58
CA TRP A 201 28.19 22.75 -1.70
C TRP A 201 28.84 24.11 -1.85
N GLN A 202 29.21 24.46 -3.07
CA GLN A 202 29.76 25.77 -3.44
C GLN A 202 28.94 26.42 -4.57
N GLY A 203 28.47 27.63 -4.29
CA GLY A 203 27.70 28.45 -5.21
C GLY A 203 28.54 28.90 -6.41
N GLN A 204 27.98 28.76 -7.61
CA GLN A 204 28.58 29.16 -8.88
C GLN A 204 27.59 30.02 -9.67
N SER A 205 28.08 31.10 -10.28
CA SER A 205 27.24 32.04 -11.05
C SER A 205 26.56 31.37 -12.26
N SER A 206 27.22 30.37 -12.86
CA SER A 206 26.72 29.58 -14.00
C SER A 206 25.57 28.62 -13.66
N ARG A 207 25.18 28.50 -12.38
CA ARG A 207 24.24 27.49 -11.85
C ARG A 207 24.77 26.05 -11.83
N LEU A 208 25.96 25.81 -12.38
CA LEU A 208 26.67 24.55 -12.26
C LEU A 208 27.39 24.51 -10.90
N HIS A 209 26.62 24.28 -9.84
CA HIS A 209 27.14 24.24 -8.48
C HIS A 209 28.05 23.03 -8.26
N ASP A 210 29.12 23.23 -7.50
CA ASP A 210 29.97 22.13 -7.07
C ASP A 210 29.34 21.46 -5.85
N ARG A 211 29.21 20.13 -5.92
CA ARG A 211 28.66 19.31 -4.84
C ARG A 211 29.52 18.07 -4.68
N LEU A 212 30.10 17.92 -3.50
CA LEU A 212 30.87 16.76 -3.11
C LEU A 212 30.22 16.11 -1.90
N ARG A 213 29.94 14.82 -2.01
CA ARG A 213 29.40 14.02 -0.92
C ARG A 213 30.47 13.11 -0.37
N PHE A 214 30.67 13.13 0.95
CA PHE A 214 31.44 12.12 1.66
C PHE A 214 30.48 11.21 2.41
N ARG A 215 30.66 9.90 2.30
CA ARG A 215 29.89 8.89 3.05
C ARG A 215 30.77 7.71 3.44
N LYS A 216 30.34 6.95 4.44
CA LYS A 216 30.95 5.64 4.74
C LYS A 216 30.53 4.63 3.68
N GLN A 217 31.48 3.81 3.23
CA GLN A 217 31.18 2.65 2.38
C GLN A 217 30.38 1.62 3.18
N LYS A 218 29.31 1.06 2.59
CA LYS A 218 28.53 0.00 3.23
C LYS A 218 29.23 -1.35 3.08
N ALA A 219 29.05 -2.23 4.05
CA ALA A 219 29.59 -3.59 3.96
C ALA A 219 29.03 -4.32 2.73
N GLY A 220 29.91 -4.85 1.87
CA GLY A 220 29.53 -5.55 0.63
C GLY A 220 29.18 -4.63 -0.54
N GLU A 221 29.30 -3.31 -0.40
CA GLU A 221 29.08 -2.37 -1.49
C GLU A 221 30.21 -2.44 -2.53
N MET A 222 29.85 -2.75 -3.78
CA MET A 222 30.75 -2.62 -4.92
C MET A 222 30.82 -1.16 -5.36
N ILE A 223 32.03 -0.61 -5.40
CA ILE A 223 32.27 0.78 -5.80
C ILE A 223 32.67 0.83 -7.28
N ASP A 224 32.05 1.73 -8.04
CA ASP A 224 32.54 2.12 -9.37
C ASP A 224 33.68 3.17 -9.24
N PRO A 225 34.93 2.80 -9.58
CA PRO A 225 36.07 3.70 -9.45
C PRO A 225 36.06 4.88 -10.44
N SER A 226 35.15 4.90 -11.42
CA SER A 226 35.04 6.01 -12.38
C SER A 226 34.31 7.24 -11.81
N VAL A 227 33.48 7.04 -10.77
CA VAL A 227 32.64 8.10 -10.18
C VAL A 227 32.79 8.23 -8.67
N THR A 228 33.41 7.24 -8.02
CA THR A 228 33.65 7.23 -6.58
C THR A 228 35.14 7.20 -6.28
N HIS A 229 35.59 8.15 -5.48
CA HIS A 229 36.94 8.26 -5.00
C HIS A 229 37.06 7.69 -3.58
N ARG A 230 38.17 7.00 -3.32
CA ARG A 230 38.50 6.55 -1.96
C ARG A 230 39.08 7.72 -1.17
N GLY A 231 38.59 7.91 0.04
CA GLY A 231 39.10 8.86 1.01
C GLY A 231 39.88 8.19 2.13
N GLU A 232 40.22 8.98 3.15
CA GLU A 232 40.85 8.50 4.39
C GLU A 232 39.81 7.96 5.39
N ASP A 233 40.25 7.18 6.38
CA ASP A 233 39.40 6.70 7.50
C ASP A 233 38.06 6.05 7.06
N ASP A 234 38.05 5.18 6.05
CA ASP A 234 36.86 4.51 5.48
C ASP A 234 35.81 5.43 4.83
N TRP A 235 36.17 6.68 4.56
CA TRP A 235 35.33 7.58 3.77
C TRP A 235 35.52 7.31 2.28
N ILE A 236 34.43 7.45 1.54
CA ILE A 236 34.43 7.56 0.10
C ILE A 236 33.72 8.84 -0.29
N PHE A 237 34.09 9.41 -1.43
CA PHE A 237 33.48 10.64 -1.89
C PHE A 237 33.22 10.66 -3.39
N GLU A 238 32.21 11.42 -3.77
CA GLU A 238 31.66 11.45 -5.12
C GLU A 238 31.08 12.83 -5.42
N ARG A 239 31.16 13.22 -6.69
CA ARG A 239 30.47 14.40 -7.20
C ARG A 239 29.11 14.02 -7.75
N PHE A 240 28.13 14.89 -7.55
CA PHE A 240 26.79 14.68 -8.07
C PHE A 240 26.14 15.99 -8.51
N THR A 241 25.22 15.88 -9.47
CA THR A 241 24.41 17.03 -9.93
C THR A 241 23.20 17.22 -9.01
N VAL A 242 22.30 18.15 -9.35
CA VAL A 242 21.07 18.47 -8.59
C VAL A 242 20.41 17.19 -8.02
N VAL A 243 19.99 17.27 -6.75
CA VAL A 243 19.36 16.15 -6.01
C VAL A 243 18.27 15.54 -6.89
N ASP A 244 18.51 14.35 -7.42
CA ASP A 244 17.45 13.53 -7.97
C ASP A 244 16.41 13.36 -6.86
N CYS A 245 15.13 13.61 -7.14
CA CYS A 245 14.04 13.47 -6.16
C CYS A 245 13.99 12.06 -5.52
N ASN A 246 14.73 11.10 -6.10
CA ASN A 246 15.03 9.79 -5.52
C ASN A 246 15.84 9.84 -4.21
N TYR A 247 16.50 10.96 -3.85
CA TYR A 247 17.33 11.06 -2.65
C TYR A 247 16.55 11.36 -1.36
N ILE A 248 15.41 12.08 -1.43
CA ILE A 248 14.54 12.28 -0.26
C ILE A 248 13.87 10.94 0.15
N ARG A 249 13.77 9.97 -0.76
CA ARG A 249 13.34 8.59 -0.44
C ARG A 249 14.32 7.91 0.53
N TYR A 250 15.63 8.06 0.34
CA TYR A 250 16.65 7.42 1.17
C TYR A 250 16.64 7.84 2.65
N THR A 251 16.15 9.03 3.00
CA THR A 251 16.05 9.49 4.40
C THR A 251 14.69 9.20 5.04
N ILE A 252 13.63 9.09 4.23
CA ILE A 252 12.28 8.66 4.67
C ILE A 252 12.23 7.12 4.89
N ASP A 253 13.18 6.37 4.34
CA ASP A 253 13.34 4.93 4.53
C ASP A 253 13.68 4.51 5.97
N CYS A 254 13.88 5.43 6.92
CA CYS A 254 13.97 5.06 8.34
C CYS A 254 12.64 4.49 8.91
N ALA A 255 11.54 4.52 8.16
CA ALA A 255 10.27 3.90 8.54
C ALA A 255 9.72 2.84 7.54
N ILE A 256 10.38 2.58 6.40
CA ILE A 256 9.91 1.63 5.36
C ILE A 256 11.01 0.67 4.79
N PRO A 257 12.01 0.15 5.53
CA PRO A 257 12.92 -0.84 4.93
C PRO A 257 12.23 -2.16 4.57
N GLU A 258 11.19 -2.55 5.30
CA GLU A 258 10.59 -3.89 5.22
C GLU A 258 9.71 -4.08 3.98
N MET A 259 8.88 -3.09 3.62
CA MET A 259 7.98 -3.21 2.46
C MET A 259 8.73 -3.14 1.13
N GLU A 260 9.75 -2.27 1.02
CA GLU A 260 10.56 -2.20 -0.19
C GLU A 260 11.40 -3.46 -0.36
N ALA A 261 12.00 -3.98 0.73
CA ALA A 261 12.68 -5.26 0.71
C ALA A 261 11.73 -6.38 0.28
N MET A 262 10.50 -6.42 0.83
CA MET A 262 9.50 -7.41 0.47
C MET A 262 9.08 -7.33 -1.01
N HIS A 263 9.00 -6.13 -1.59
CA HIS A 263 8.76 -5.97 -3.02
C HIS A 263 9.97 -6.39 -3.86
N LYS A 264 11.21 -6.04 -3.47
CA LYS A 264 12.44 -6.50 -4.14
C LYS A 264 12.52 -8.03 -4.17
N TYR A 265 12.34 -8.68 -3.02
CA TYR A 265 12.29 -10.14 -2.93
C TYR A 265 11.14 -10.72 -3.76
N GLY A 266 9.98 -10.05 -3.78
CA GLY A 266 8.85 -10.42 -4.61
C GLY A 266 9.19 -10.41 -6.11
N VAL A 267 9.77 -9.32 -6.62
CA VAL A 267 10.21 -9.25 -8.03
C VAL A 267 11.28 -10.29 -8.33
N SER A 268 12.27 -10.48 -7.45
CA SER A 268 13.29 -11.52 -7.64
C SER A 268 12.68 -12.92 -7.70
N PHE A 269 11.68 -13.20 -6.86
CA PHE A 269 10.95 -14.47 -6.89
C PHE A 269 10.14 -14.63 -8.18
N GLU A 270 9.49 -13.57 -8.66
CA GLU A 270 8.72 -13.60 -9.91
C GLU A 270 9.61 -13.81 -11.13
N LEU A 271 10.77 -13.15 -11.19
CA LEU A 271 11.77 -13.38 -12.25
C LEU A 271 12.27 -14.82 -12.22
N TRP A 272 12.67 -15.31 -11.05
CA TRP A 272 13.08 -16.70 -10.87
C TRP A 272 11.98 -17.68 -11.32
N LEU A 273 10.72 -17.37 -11.03
CA LEU A 273 9.57 -18.21 -11.38
C LEU A 273 9.32 -18.20 -12.90
N GLN A 274 9.41 -17.03 -13.55
CA GLN A 274 9.29 -16.88 -14.99
C GLN A 274 10.44 -17.59 -15.74
N GLU A 275 11.67 -17.49 -15.23
CA GLU A 275 12.85 -18.17 -15.76
C GLU A 275 12.79 -19.70 -15.59
N SER A 276 12.38 -20.16 -14.41
CA SER A 276 12.32 -21.60 -14.10
C SER A 276 11.21 -22.33 -14.86
N LEU A 277 10.14 -21.61 -15.24
CA LEU A 277 8.94 -22.17 -15.88
C LEU A 277 8.67 -21.56 -17.26
N GLN A 278 9.74 -21.21 -17.99
CA GLN A 278 9.64 -20.66 -19.35
C GLN A 278 8.76 -21.54 -20.26
N GLY A 279 7.93 -20.89 -21.06
CA GLY A 279 7.00 -21.54 -22.00
C GLY A 279 5.69 -22.04 -21.37
N GLN A 280 5.47 -21.87 -20.05
CA GLN A 280 4.22 -22.30 -19.38
C GLN A 280 3.16 -21.20 -19.26
N ALA A 281 3.36 -20.05 -19.91
CA ALA A 281 2.50 -18.87 -19.78
C ALA A 281 1.01 -19.15 -20.06
N GLU A 282 0.69 -19.86 -21.15
CA GLU A 282 -0.71 -20.20 -21.49
C GLU A 282 -1.37 -21.08 -20.43
N ARG A 283 -0.61 -21.98 -19.81
CA ARG A 283 -1.12 -22.84 -18.73
C ARG A 283 -1.44 -22.01 -17.49
N PHE A 284 -0.54 -21.11 -17.09
CA PHE A 284 -0.78 -20.23 -15.94
C PHE A 284 -1.94 -19.25 -16.18
N LEU A 285 -2.06 -18.70 -17.40
CA LEU A 285 -3.21 -17.89 -17.82
C LEU A 285 -4.52 -18.69 -17.79
N SER A 286 -4.47 -20.00 -18.06
CA SER A 286 -5.65 -20.86 -17.97
C SER A 286 -5.98 -21.24 -16.52
N ILE A 287 -4.97 -21.47 -15.68
CA ILE A 287 -5.15 -21.80 -14.26
C ILE A 287 -5.76 -20.62 -13.50
N THR A 288 -5.28 -19.40 -13.73
CA THR A 288 -5.79 -18.22 -12.99
C THR A 288 -7.28 -17.97 -13.26
N LYS A 289 -7.83 -18.38 -14.41
CA LYS A 289 -9.26 -18.26 -14.73
C LYS A 289 -10.18 -18.96 -13.72
N VAL A 290 -9.66 -19.94 -12.98
CA VAL A 290 -10.41 -20.64 -11.92
C VAL A 290 -10.80 -19.70 -10.76
N GLY A 291 -10.02 -18.64 -10.53
CA GLY A 291 -10.30 -17.63 -9.53
C GLY A 291 -11.10 -16.43 -10.05
N ASP A 292 -11.49 -16.42 -11.33
CA ASP A 292 -12.18 -15.30 -11.96
C ASP A 292 -13.69 -15.34 -11.61
N PRO A 293 -14.24 -14.31 -10.94
CA PRO A 293 -15.65 -14.29 -10.57
C PRO A 293 -16.59 -14.36 -11.77
N ASP A 294 -16.25 -13.74 -12.91
CA ASP A 294 -17.11 -13.75 -14.09
C ASP A 294 -17.20 -15.17 -14.67
N LEU A 295 -16.09 -15.90 -14.72
CA LEU A 295 -16.07 -17.29 -15.20
C LEU A 295 -16.72 -18.26 -14.21
N LEU A 296 -16.58 -18.03 -12.91
CA LEU A 296 -17.28 -18.82 -11.89
C LEU A 296 -18.80 -18.64 -12.02
N ILE A 297 -19.27 -17.42 -12.21
CA ILE A 297 -20.69 -17.13 -12.47
C ILE A 297 -21.13 -17.72 -13.81
N LEU A 298 -20.30 -17.65 -14.85
CA LEU A 298 -20.64 -18.17 -16.17
C LEU A 298 -20.76 -19.69 -16.20
N TYR A 299 -19.82 -20.39 -15.57
CA TYR A 299 -19.68 -21.83 -15.71
C TYR A 299 -20.18 -22.62 -14.51
N LEU A 300 -19.98 -22.19 -13.26
CA LEU A 300 -20.36 -22.98 -12.07
C LEU A 300 -21.77 -22.67 -11.56
N LEU A 301 -22.23 -21.42 -11.71
CA LEU A 301 -23.57 -21.00 -11.29
C LEU A 301 -24.68 -21.94 -11.82
N PRO A 302 -24.71 -22.33 -13.11
CA PRO A 302 -25.77 -23.19 -13.64
C PRO A 302 -25.80 -24.59 -13.04
N PHE A 303 -24.65 -25.15 -12.68
CA PHE A 303 -24.58 -26.48 -12.06
C PHE A 303 -24.96 -26.43 -10.58
N LEU A 304 -24.48 -25.41 -9.86
CA LEU A 304 -24.79 -25.27 -8.43
C LEU A 304 -26.27 -25.01 -8.19
N SER A 305 -26.93 -24.22 -9.08
CA SER A 305 -28.37 -23.97 -9.00
C SER A 305 -29.20 -25.25 -9.15
N ALA A 306 -28.72 -26.20 -9.94
CA ALA A 306 -29.36 -27.49 -10.18
C ALA A 306 -29.07 -28.54 -9.08
N ILE A 307 -27.95 -28.47 -8.35
CA ILE A 307 -27.58 -29.50 -7.37
C ILE A 307 -28.21 -29.24 -6.00
N ASN A 308 -27.94 -28.07 -5.42
CA ASN A 308 -28.35 -27.76 -4.05
C ASN A 308 -28.52 -26.26 -3.87
N ARG A 309 -29.73 -25.85 -3.49
CA ARG A 309 -30.07 -24.44 -3.29
C ARG A 309 -29.30 -23.76 -2.18
N SER A 310 -29.12 -24.42 -1.04
CA SER A 310 -28.39 -23.85 0.09
C SER A 310 -26.94 -23.61 -0.32
N LEU A 311 -26.34 -24.56 -1.05
CA LEU A 311 -24.99 -24.41 -1.61
C LEU A 311 -24.92 -23.25 -2.62
N PHE A 312 -25.91 -23.16 -3.50
CA PHE A 312 -26.02 -22.10 -4.49
C PHE A 312 -26.16 -20.70 -3.88
N LEU A 313 -27.05 -20.51 -2.89
CA LEU A 313 -27.21 -19.22 -2.20
C LEU A 313 -25.93 -18.81 -1.47
N ARG A 314 -25.24 -19.78 -0.84
CA ARG A 314 -23.93 -19.54 -0.22
C ARG A 314 -22.88 -19.13 -1.26
N PHE A 315 -22.85 -19.79 -2.41
CA PHE A 315 -21.95 -19.45 -3.51
C PHE A 315 -22.17 -18.01 -3.99
N VAL A 316 -23.40 -17.62 -4.34
CA VAL A 316 -23.69 -16.27 -4.87
C VAL A 316 -23.34 -15.19 -3.85
N LEU A 317 -23.77 -15.36 -2.58
CA LEU A 317 -23.47 -14.40 -1.52
C LEU A 317 -21.97 -14.32 -1.20
N ALA A 318 -21.29 -15.47 -1.13
CA ALA A 318 -19.87 -15.49 -0.83
C ALA A 318 -19.06 -14.86 -1.95
N THR A 319 -19.36 -15.14 -3.23
CA THR A 319 -18.69 -14.51 -4.37
C THR A 319 -18.87 -13.00 -4.34
N ALA A 320 -20.11 -12.52 -4.17
CA ALA A 320 -20.39 -11.08 -4.16
C ALA A 320 -19.77 -10.35 -2.95
N ILE A 321 -19.83 -10.91 -1.74
CA ILE A 321 -19.19 -10.30 -0.56
C ILE A 321 -17.67 -10.36 -0.67
N CYS A 322 -17.12 -11.47 -1.16
CA CYS A 322 -15.68 -11.64 -1.32
C CYS A 322 -15.11 -10.63 -2.31
N ASP A 323 -15.76 -10.45 -3.46
CA ASP A 323 -15.30 -9.50 -4.48
C ASP A 323 -15.47 -8.05 -4.02
N MET A 324 -16.59 -7.71 -3.38
CA MET A 324 -16.79 -6.37 -2.80
C MET A 324 -15.75 -6.03 -1.72
N LEU A 325 -15.49 -6.97 -0.80
CA LEU A 325 -14.49 -6.76 0.24
C LEU A 325 -13.09 -6.63 -0.40
N ASN A 326 -12.79 -7.40 -1.43
CA ASN A 326 -11.55 -7.25 -2.20
C ASN A 326 -11.39 -5.83 -2.75
N ASN A 327 -12.44 -5.27 -3.36
CA ASN A 327 -12.41 -3.92 -3.92
C ASN A 327 -12.24 -2.82 -2.85
N ILE A 328 -12.97 -2.92 -1.74
CA ILE A 328 -12.83 -2.00 -0.61
C ILE A 328 -11.40 -2.04 -0.06
N MET A 329 -10.86 -3.25 0.14
CA MET A 329 -9.49 -3.41 0.65
C MET A 329 -8.43 -2.94 -0.35
N LYS A 330 -8.66 -3.10 -1.66
CA LYS A 330 -7.78 -2.54 -2.70
C LYS A 330 -7.64 -1.04 -2.61
N TRP A 331 -8.75 -0.34 -2.40
CA TRP A 331 -8.73 1.10 -2.15
C TRP A 331 -8.06 1.45 -0.83
N MET A 332 -8.31 0.72 0.25
CA MET A 332 -7.70 1.02 1.55
C MET A 332 -6.18 0.76 1.58
N LEU A 333 -5.73 -0.33 0.97
CA LEU A 333 -4.34 -0.80 1.09
C LEU A 333 -3.39 -0.17 0.06
N HIS A 334 -3.90 0.47 -1.00
CA HIS A 334 -3.06 1.13 -2.02
C HIS A 334 -1.91 0.24 -2.53
N GLY A 335 -2.18 -1.05 -2.72
CA GLY A 335 -1.14 -2.01 -3.08
C GLY A 335 -0.59 -1.76 -4.49
N GLU A 336 0.74 -1.72 -4.60
CA GLU A 336 1.47 -1.68 -5.87
C GLU A 336 1.37 -3.02 -6.62
N ARG A 337 1.58 -3.02 -7.94
CA ARG A 337 1.75 -4.24 -8.74
C ARG A 337 3.19 -4.36 -9.22
N PRO A 338 3.73 -5.58 -9.34
CA PRO A 338 5.14 -5.78 -9.70
C PRO A 338 5.55 -5.08 -11.00
N TYR A 339 4.76 -5.24 -12.07
CA TYR A 339 5.14 -4.77 -13.40
C TYR A 339 5.26 -3.24 -13.52
N TRP A 340 4.52 -2.45 -12.74
CA TRP A 340 4.71 -0.99 -12.71
C TRP A 340 5.61 -0.55 -11.56
N TRP A 341 5.66 -1.33 -10.48
CA TRP A 341 6.49 -1.01 -9.32
C TRP A 341 7.98 -1.02 -9.65
N ILE A 342 8.43 -1.95 -10.50
CA ILE A 342 9.81 -1.99 -11.02
C ILE A 342 10.22 -0.69 -11.74
N HIS A 343 9.26 0.05 -12.29
CA HIS A 343 9.49 1.33 -12.97
C HIS A 343 9.26 2.55 -12.06
N SER A 344 8.25 2.51 -11.18
CA SER A 344 7.85 3.66 -10.35
C SER A 344 8.62 3.78 -9.03
N SER A 345 9.21 2.69 -8.55
CA SER A 345 9.94 2.66 -7.27
C SER A 345 11.31 3.34 -7.33
N GLY A 346 11.96 3.36 -8.50
CA GLY A 346 13.38 3.73 -8.59
C GLY A 346 14.31 2.70 -7.92
N ALA A 347 13.80 1.50 -7.59
CA ALA A 347 14.53 0.45 -6.89
C ALA A 347 15.62 -0.21 -7.75
N TYR A 348 15.58 -0.02 -9.07
CA TYR A 348 16.50 -0.63 -10.03
C TYR A 348 17.03 0.44 -10.99
N GLU A 349 18.36 0.54 -11.12
CA GLU A 349 19.01 1.38 -12.14
C GLU A 349 18.78 0.81 -13.54
N VAL A 350 18.85 -0.52 -13.66
CA VAL A 350 18.46 -1.27 -14.85
C VAL A 350 17.19 -2.04 -14.53
N VAL A 351 16.08 -1.65 -15.16
CA VAL A 351 14.79 -2.27 -14.89
C VAL A 351 14.84 -3.76 -15.26
N PRO A 352 14.48 -4.67 -14.33
CA PRO A 352 14.46 -6.10 -14.61
C PRO A 352 13.44 -6.42 -15.73
N ALA A 353 13.79 -7.37 -16.59
CA ALA A 353 12.99 -7.79 -17.74
C ALA A 353 11.80 -8.69 -17.34
N LEU A 354 10.90 -8.16 -16.51
CA LEU A 354 9.70 -8.87 -16.08
C LEU A 354 8.70 -8.99 -17.23
N GLN A 355 8.26 -10.21 -17.56
CA GLN A 355 7.34 -10.45 -18.66
C GLN A 355 5.91 -10.05 -18.28
N GLN A 356 5.24 -9.34 -19.20
CA GLN A 356 3.82 -9.00 -19.07
C GLN A 356 2.95 -9.90 -19.97
N PHE A 357 1.74 -10.17 -19.53
CA PHE A 357 0.72 -10.97 -20.20
C PHE A 357 -0.64 -10.24 -20.20
N PRO A 358 -1.66 -10.72 -20.93
CA PRO A 358 -2.96 -10.05 -21.00
C PRO A 358 -3.64 -9.78 -19.65
N LEU A 359 -3.45 -10.65 -18.65
CA LEU A 359 -3.99 -10.46 -17.30
C LEU A 359 -3.06 -9.66 -16.36
N THR A 360 -1.86 -9.27 -16.81
CA THR A 360 -0.92 -8.46 -16.02
C THR A 360 -1.47 -7.04 -15.81
N CYS A 361 -2.07 -6.45 -16.85
CA CYS A 361 -2.46 -5.04 -16.89
C CYS A 361 -3.86 -4.73 -16.33
N GLU A 362 -4.23 -5.38 -15.23
CA GLU A 362 -5.48 -5.05 -14.53
C GLU A 362 -5.44 -3.63 -13.93
N THR A 363 -6.57 -2.93 -14.00
CA THR A 363 -6.65 -1.50 -13.64
C THR A 363 -6.82 -1.22 -12.14
N GLY A 364 -7.18 -2.21 -11.34
CA GLY A 364 -7.32 -2.07 -9.88
C GLY A 364 -5.99 -2.18 -9.13
N PRO A 365 -5.91 -1.66 -7.89
CA PRO A 365 -4.74 -1.85 -7.01
C PRO A 365 -4.38 -3.33 -6.79
N GLY A 366 -3.12 -3.60 -6.44
CA GLY A 366 -2.56 -4.95 -6.32
C GLY A 366 -2.95 -5.71 -5.05
N SER A 367 -3.21 -5.05 -3.92
CA SER A 367 -3.43 -5.75 -2.64
C SER A 367 -4.88 -5.66 -2.16
N PRO A 368 -5.57 -6.77 -1.82
CA PRO A 368 -5.14 -8.16 -1.92
C PRO A 368 -5.49 -8.79 -3.28
N SER A 369 -4.92 -9.96 -3.59
CA SER A 369 -5.24 -10.68 -4.83
C SER A 369 -6.68 -11.22 -4.83
N GLY A 370 -7.51 -10.70 -5.74
CA GLY A 370 -8.92 -11.10 -5.87
C GLY A 370 -9.09 -12.56 -6.30
N HIS A 371 -8.30 -13.02 -7.27
CA HIS A 371 -8.35 -14.41 -7.74
C HIS A 371 -8.00 -15.42 -6.65
N ALA A 372 -6.98 -15.13 -5.83
CA ALA A 372 -6.61 -15.98 -4.70
C ALA A 372 -7.69 -15.97 -3.61
N MET A 373 -8.24 -14.79 -3.32
CA MET A 373 -9.30 -14.61 -2.32
C MET A 373 -10.60 -15.35 -2.68
N ILE A 374 -11.04 -15.21 -3.93
CA ILE A 374 -12.21 -15.92 -4.46
C ILE A 374 -11.95 -17.42 -4.51
N THR A 375 -10.74 -17.83 -4.93
CA THR A 375 -10.39 -19.25 -4.96
C THR A 375 -10.47 -19.86 -3.55
N ALA A 376 -9.89 -19.18 -2.57
CA ALA A 376 -9.90 -19.61 -1.18
C ALA A 376 -11.32 -19.65 -0.58
N SER A 377 -12.18 -18.70 -0.93
CA SER A 377 -13.55 -18.61 -0.40
C SER A 377 -14.52 -19.58 -1.09
N VAL A 378 -14.65 -19.45 -2.41
CA VAL A 378 -15.73 -20.10 -3.18
C VAL A 378 -15.47 -21.59 -3.33
N TRP A 379 -14.25 -22.00 -3.64
CA TRP A 379 -13.94 -23.42 -3.75
C TRP A 379 -13.96 -24.14 -2.39
N TYR A 380 -13.70 -23.43 -1.29
CA TYR A 380 -13.91 -23.98 0.05
C TYR A 380 -15.38 -24.34 0.28
N ILE A 381 -16.30 -23.46 -0.12
CA ILE A 381 -17.75 -23.70 -0.04
C ILE A 381 -18.16 -24.89 -0.91
N ILE A 382 -17.62 -24.99 -2.13
CA ILE A 382 -17.89 -26.10 -3.05
C ILE A 382 -17.41 -27.44 -2.45
N VAL A 383 -16.18 -27.49 -1.95
CA VAL A 383 -15.58 -28.69 -1.33
C VAL A 383 -16.34 -29.08 -0.06
N TRP A 384 -16.70 -28.11 0.77
CA TRP A 384 -17.55 -28.33 1.93
C TRP A 384 -18.92 -28.90 1.53
N GLY A 385 -19.54 -28.35 0.48
CA GLY A 385 -20.81 -28.84 -0.06
C GLY A 385 -20.71 -30.27 -0.59
N TYR A 386 -19.65 -30.59 -1.34
CA TYR A 386 -19.35 -31.94 -1.82
C TYR A 386 -19.18 -32.92 -0.64
N VAL A 387 -18.38 -32.54 0.36
CA VAL A 387 -18.14 -33.39 1.52
C VAL A 387 -19.41 -33.63 2.33
N THR A 388 -20.22 -32.58 2.52
CA THR A 388 -21.42 -32.63 3.37
C THR A 388 -22.58 -33.35 2.68
N PHE A 389 -22.87 -33.01 1.43
CA PHE A 389 -24.07 -33.49 0.73
C PHE A 389 -23.86 -34.77 -0.06
N ILE A 390 -22.63 -35.01 -0.58
CA ILE A 390 -22.32 -36.17 -1.44
C ILE A 390 -21.53 -37.22 -0.65
N VAL A 391 -20.37 -36.86 -0.11
CA VAL A 391 -19.45 -37.82 0.54
C VAL A 391 -19.96 -38.32 1.89
N GLY A 392 -20.74 -37.51 2.61
CA GLY A 392 -21.24 -37.86 3.95
C GLY A 392 -21.96 -39.21 4.04
N ARG A 393 -22.48 -39.73 2.92
CA ARG A 393 -23.18 -41.03 2.81
C ARG A 393 -22.32 -42.17 2.25
N SER A 394 -21.07 -41.92 1.90
CA SER A 394 -20.17 -42.91 1.29
C SER A 394 -19.42 -43.74 2.32
N ARG A 395 -19.25 -45.04 2.05
CA ARG A 395 -18.38 -45.93 2.86
C ARG A 395 -16.90 -45.52 2.83
N LYS A 396 -16.48 -44.76 1.81
CA LYS A 396 -15.11 -44.24 1.66
C LYS A 396 -14.96 -42.79 2.15
N ARG A 397 -15.82 -42.32 3.06
CA ARG A 397 -15.88 -40.91 3.52
C ARG A 397 -14.52 -40.34 3.90
N ALA A 398 -13.74 -41.04 4.71
CA ALA A 398 -12.43 -40.54 5.16
C ALA A 398 -11.46 -40.27 4.00
N ILE A 399 -11.40 -41.16 3.00
CA ILE A 399 -10.51 -41.03 1.84
C ILE A 399 -10.99 -39.89 0.94
N LEU A 400 -12.28 -39.88 0.61
CA LEU A 400 -12.88 -38.87 -0.29
C LEU A 400 -12.84 -37.46 0.30
N THR A 401 -13.03 -37.32 1.62
CA THR A 401 -12.89 -36.03 2.30
C THR A 401 -11.44 -35.54 2.27
N LYS A 402 -10.46 -36.41 2.58
CA LYS A 402 -9.04 -36.04 2.52
C LYS A 402 -8.62 -35.66 1.09
N SER A 403 -9.04 -36.43 0.09
CA SER A 403 -8.71 -36.13 -1.31
C SER A 403 -9.34 -34.81 -1.77
N ALA A 404 -10.59 -34.51 -1.40
CA ALA A 404 -11.25 -33.26 -1.78
C ALA A 404 -10.53 -32.03 -1.19
N TRP A 405 -10.14 -32.08 0.10
CA TRP A 405 -9.37 -30.99 0.72
C TRP A 405 -7.96 -30.86 0.16
N PHE A 406 -7.32 -31.98 -0.19
CA PHE A 406 -6.01 -31.96 -0.86
C PHE A 406 -6.09 -31.33 -2.25
N ILE A 407 -7.10 -31.67 -3.06
CA ILE A 407 -7.34 -31.06 -4.37
C ILE A 407 -7.58 -29.56 -4.24
N TYR A 408 -8.38 -29.15 -3.25
CA TYR A 408 -8.59 -27.73 -2.95
C TYR A 408 -7.29 -26.99 -2.61
N LEU A 409 -6.46 -27.56 -1.75
CA LEU A 409 -5.18 -26.97 -1.39
C LEU A 409 -4.26 -26.84 -2.62
N LEU A 410 -4.19 -27.90 -3.45
CA LEU A 410 -3.42 -27.88 -4.68
C LEU A 410 -3.92 -26.79 -5.64
N LEU A 411 -5.25 -26.66 -5.79
CA LEU A 411 -5.88 -25.64 -6.62
C LEU A 411 -5.52 -24.23 -6.13
N LEU A 412 -5.61 -23.98 -4.82
CA LEU A 412 -5.26 -22.70 -4.22
C LEU A 412 -3.78 -22.35 -4.44
N ILE A 413 -2.88 -23.31 -4.28
CA ILE A 413 -1.45 -23.13 -4.56
C ILE A 413 -1.22 -22.85 -6.05
N MET A 414 -1.87 -23.59 -6.95
CA MET A 414 -1.74 -23.38 -8.38
C MET A 414 -2.22 -21.98 -8.83
N VAL A 415 -3.34 -21.50 -8.29
CA VAL A 415 -3.81 -20.12 -8.54
C VAL A 415 -2.88 -19.09 -7.90
N ALA A 416 -2.37 -19.35 -6.69
CA ALA A 416 -1.41 -18.45 -6.06
C ALA A 416 -0.14 -18.29 -6.92
N VAL A 417 0.47 -19.40 -7.34
CA VAL A 417 1.66 -19.42 -8.19
C VAL A 417 1.38 -18.79 -9.55
N SER A 418 0.20 -19.01 -10.15
CA SER A 418 -0.15 -18.39 -11.44
C SER A 418 -0.19 -16.86 -11.36
N ARG A 419 -0.72 -16.29 -10.27
CA ARG A 419 -0.78 -14.83 -10.07
C ARG A 419 0.61 -14.21 -9.88
N LEU A 420 1.55 -14.94 -9.27
CA LEU A 420 2.95 -14.53 -9.16
C LEU A 420 3.66 -14.64 -10.52
N TYR A 421 3.48 -15.76 -11.24
CA TYR A 421 4.08 -15.95 -12.57
C TYR A 421 3.66 -14.87 -13.57
N ILE A 422 2.38 -14.47 -13.54
CA ILE A 422 1.82 -13.44 -14.43
C ILE A 422 2.22 -12.01 -13.98
N ALA A 423 3.01 -11.86 -12.91
CA ALA A 423 3.48 -10.57 -12.37
C ALA A 423 2.35 -9.60 -12.00
N THR A 424 1.21 -10.15 -11.56
CA THR A 424 0.02 -9.34 -11.20
C THR A 424 0.04 -8.87 -9.75
N HIS A 425 0.73 -9.60 -8.88
CA HIS A 425 0.71 -9.43 -7.44
C HIS A 425 2.02 -9.91 -6.83
N PHE A 426 2.42 -9.28 -5.73
CA PHE A 426 3.51 -9.77 -4.89
C PHE A 426 3.07 -10.96 -4.01
N PRO A 427 4.00 -11.80 -3.52
CA PRO A 427 3.69 -12.96 -2.67
C PRO A 427 2.80 -12.65 -1.46
N HIS A 428 3.09 -11.57 -0.73
CA HIS A 428 2.32 -11.16 0.45
C HIS A 428 0.86 -10.78 0.11
N GLN A 429 0.60 -10.22 -1.08
CA GLN A 429 -0.74 -9.83 -1.52
C GLN A 429 -1.60 -11.06 -1.85
N VAL A 430 -0.98 -12.10 -2.40
CA VAL A 430 -1.61 -13.39 -2.69
C VAL A 430 -1.90 -14.15 -1.40
N MET A 431 -0.96 -14.15 -0.45
CA MET A 431 -1.16 -14.73 0.87
C MET A 431 -2.29 -14.04 1.63
N LEU A 432 -2.31 -12.71 1.66
CA LEU A 432 -3.35 -11.92 2.31
C LEU A 432 -4.73 -12.23 1.70
N GLY A 433 -4.83 -12.24 0.36
CA GLY A 433 -6.06 -12.63 -0.34
C GLY A 433 -6.52 -14.02 0.05
N SER A 434 -5.62 -15.00 0.04
CA SER A 434 -5.94 -16.40 0.38
C SER A 434 -6.46 -16.55 1.83
N VAL A 435 -5.83 -15.88 2.79
CA VAL A 435 -6.25 -15.91 4.20
C VAL A 435 -7.63 -15.32 4.39
N ILE A 436 -7.88 -14.13 3.84
CA ILE A 436 -9.19 -13.47 3.94
C ILE A 436 -10.27 -14.31 3.26
N GLY A 437 -9.97 -14.82 2.06
CA GLY A 437 -10.88 -15.69 1.32
C GLY A 437 -11.25 -16.95 2.11
N PHE A 438 -10.27 -17.60 2.74
CA PHE A 438 -10.52 -18.77 3.59
C PHE A 438 -11.44 -18.44 4.77
N VAL A 439 -11.22 -17.31 5.46
CA VAL A 439 -12.08 -16.85 6.56
C VAL A 439 -13.52 -16.63 6.08
N ILE A 440 -13.71 -15.98 4.92
CA ILE A 440 -15.03 -15.77 4.30
C ILE A 440 -15.68 -17.12 3.97
N GLY A 441 -14.94 -18.04 3.36
CA GLY A 441 -15.44 -19.38 3.02
C GLY A 441 -15.94 -20.11 4.26
N VAL A 442 -15.15 -20.16 5.32
CA VAL A 442 -15.53 -20.76 6.61
C VAL A 442 -16.78 -20.10 7.19
N TYR A 443 -16.85 -18.77 7.20
CA TYR A 443 -18.02 -18.04 7.68
C TYR A 443 -19.30 -18.44 6.93
N PHE A 444 -19.25 -18.48 5.59
CA PHE A 444 -20.40 -18.83 4.77
C PHE A 444 -20.80 -20.30 4.80
N THR A 445 -19.95 -21.21 5.27
CA THR A 445 -20.39 -22.59 5.59
C THR A 445 -21.27 -22.67 6.84
N ARG A 446 -21.22 -21.66 7.72
CA ARG A 446 -22.07 -21.60 8.94
C ARG A 446 -23.25 -20.65 8.82
N PHE A 447 -23.22 -19.72 7.86
CA PHE A 447 -24.25 -18.70 7.69
C PHE A 447 -25.62 -19.30 7.29
N PRO A 448 -26.73 -18.92 7.97
CA PRO A 448 -28.07 -19.48 7.70
C PRO A 448 -28.73 -18.81 6.47
N VAL A 449 -28.28 -19.19 5.27
CA VAL A 449 -28.81 -18.65 3.99
C VAL A 449 -30.30 -18.91 3.74
N GLU A 450 -30.89 -19.89 4.42
CA GLU A 450 -32.32 -20.24 4.25
C GLU A 450 -33.26 -19.19 4.86
N MET A 451 -32.76 -18.37 5.79
CA MET A 451 -33.50 -17.26 6.39
C MET A 451 -33.35 -15.95 5.60
N LEU A 452 -32.65 -15.99 4.46
CA LEU A 452 -32.45 -14.82 3.62
C LEU A 452 -33.80 -14.31 3.09
N ARG A 453 -33.95 -12.98 3.08
CA ARG A 453 -35.15 -12.28 2.61
C ARG A 453 -34.68 -11.05 1.84
N MET A 454 -35.53 -10.47 1.00
CA MET A 454 -35.22 -9.25 0.24
C MET A 454 -34.66 -8.14 1.13
N LYS A 455 -35.21 -7.93 2.33
CA LYS A 455 -34.71 -6.92 3.28
C LYS A 455 -33.23 -7.11 3.66
N HIS A 456 -32.77 -8.37 3.76
CA HIS A 456 -31.37 -8.68 4.07
C HIS A 456 -30.47 -8.39 2.87
N CYS A 457 -30.89 -8.75 1.66
CA CYS A 457 -30.16 -8.45 0.42
C CYS A 457 -30.06 -6.93 0.18
N LEU A 458 -31.17 -6.21 0.38
CA LEU A 458 -31.19 -4.75 0.23
C LEU A 458 -30.30 -4.07 1.28
N ALA A 459 -30.39 -4.49 2.55
CA ALA A 459 -29.51 -3.97 3.60
C ALA A 459 -28.04 -4.24 3.28
N LEU A 460 -27.70 -5.45 2.80
CA LEU A 460 -26.35 -5.78 2.39
C LEU A 460 -25.87 -4.89 1.23
N ALA A 461 -26.68 -4.74 0.18
CA ALA A 461 -26.35 -3.87 -0.96
C ALA A 461 -26.11 -2.42 -0.52
N ILE A 462 -26.99 -1.87 0.33
CA ILE A 462 -26.86 -0.50 0.87
C ILE A 462 -25.57 -0.37 1.68
N VAL A 463 -25.29 -1.31 2.60
CA VAL A 463 -24.09 -1.27 3.44
C VAL A 463 -22.83 -1.31 2.58
N LEU A 464 -22.77 -2.20 1.59
CA LEU A 464 -21.61 -2.34 0.71
C LEU A 464 -21.40 -1.10 -0.15
N VAL A 465 -22.44 -0.58 -0.81
CA VAL A 465 -22.35 0.63 -1.64
C VAL A 465 -22.01 1.85 -0.80
N THR A 466 -22.61 2.01 0.37
CA THR A 466 -22.31 3.12 1.29
C THR A 466 -20.87 3.05 1.78
N THR A 467 -20.38 1.85 2.14
CA THR A 467 -18.99 1.66 2.57
C THR A 467 -18.02 1.99 1.44
N ALA A 468 -18.28 1.49 0.22
CA ALA A 468 -17.48 1.80 -0.97
C ALA A 468 -17.43 3.31 -1.24
N PHE A 469 -18.58 3.99 -1.17
CA PHE A 469 -18.68 5.43 -1.37
C PHE A 469 -17.95 6.22 -0.27
N LEU A 470 -18.09 5.84 1.00
CA LEU A 470 -17.40 6.48 2.12
C LEU A 470 -15.88 6.33 2.01
N VAL A 471 -15.38 5.14 1.64
CA VAL A 471 -13.94 4.92 1.41
C VAL A 471 -13.45 5.78 0.26
N TYR A 472 -14.20 5.85 -0.84
CA TYR A 472 -13.86 6.69 -2.00
C TYR A 472 -13.76 8.18 -1.63
N ILE A 473 -14.76 8.72 -0.90
CA ILE A 473 -14.74 10.11 -0.44
C ILE A 473 -13.61 10.36 0.57
N PHE A 474 -13.39 9.42 1.49
CA PHE A 474 -12.32 9.53 2.49
C PHE A 474 -10.93 9.62 1.82
N MET A 475 -10.70 8.84 0.77
CA MET A 475 -9.45 8.93 0.00
C MET A 475 -9.26 10.30 -0.65
N ILE A 476 -10.32 10.86 -1.26
CA ILE A 476 -10.27 12.21 -1.83
C ILE A 476 -9.97 13.26 -0.76
N LEU A 477 -10.56 13.14 0.43
CA LEU A 477 -10.30 14.04 1.56
C LEU A 477 -8.85 13.96 2.07
N LEU A 478 -8.20 12.81 1.93
CA LEU A 478 -6.77 12.63 2.22
C LEU A 478 -5.85 13.08 1.08
N GLY A 479 -6.41 13.60 -0.03
CA GLY A 479 -5.64 14.01 -1.21
C GLY A 479 -5.12 12.83 -2.05
N VAL A 480 -5.69 11.63 -1.88
CA VAL A 480 -5.31 10.43 -2.62
C VAL A 480 -6.29 10.19 -3.77
N GLU A 481 -5.79 10.15 -5.00
CA GLU A 481 -6.59 9.90 -6.20
C GLU A 481 -7.05 8.43 -6.27
N PRO A 482 -8.36 8.11 -6.23
CA PRO A 482 -8.84 6.72 -6.22
C PRO A 482 -8.59 5.94 -7.52
N ASP A 483 -8.39 6.65 -8.63
CA ASP A 483 -8.11 6.12 -9.96
C ASP A 483 -6.61 6.10 -10.30
N TRP A 484 -5.72 6.38 -9.34
CA TRP A 484 -4.26 6.35 -9.53
C TRP A 484 -3.77 5.04 -10.17
N SER A 485 -4.33 3.90 -9.79
CA SER A 485 -3.93 2.59 -10.34
C SER A 485 -4.27 2.45 -11.83
N VAL A 486 -5.31 3.15 -12.31
CA VAL A 486 -5.68 3.18 -13.74
C VAL A 486 -4.62 3.95 -14.52
N LYS A 487 -4.11 5.06 -13.97
CA LYS A 487 -3.03 5.85 -14.57
C LYS A 487 -1.74 5.04 -14.65
N MET A 488 -1.40 4.30 -13.58
CA MET A 488 -0.23 3.41 -13.56
C MET A 488 -0.37 2.26 -14.56
N ALA A 489 -1.53 1.61 -14.61
CA ALA A 489 -1.79 0.54 -15.56
C ALA A 489 -1.66 1.02 -17.01
N THR A 490 -2.24 2.18 -17.33
CA THR A 490 -2.19 2.75 -18.69
C THR A 490 -0.77 3.18 -19.08
N LYS A 491 0.03 3.65 -18.12
CA LYS A 491 1.39 4.13 -18.36
C LYS A 491 2.40 3.00 -18.60
N TRP A 492 2.31 1.91 -17.83
CA TRP A 492 3.34 0.88 -17.77
C TRP A 492 2.94 -0.46 -18.40
N CYS A 493 1.70 -0.59 -18.87
CA CYS A 493 1.29 -1.78 -19.62
C CYS A 493 1.94 -1.80 -21.01
N GLN A 494 2.49 -2.96 -21.39
CA GLN A 494 3.14 -3.16 -22.69
C GLN A 494 2.15 -3.07 -23.87
N ASN A 495 0.90 -3.53 -23.69
CA ASN A 495 -0.14 -3.45 -24.71
C ASN A 495 -1.39 -2.76 -24.15
N ARG A 496 -1.75 -1.61 -24.73
CA ARG A 496 -2.91 -0.83 -24.32
C ARG A 496 -4.24 -1.58 -24.46
N GLU A 497 -4.31 -2.57 -25.35
CA GLU A 497 -5.52 -3.38 -25.52
C GLU A 497 -5.82 -4.28 -24.33
N TRP A 498 -4.85 -4.54 -23.45
CA TRP A 498 -5.03 -5.34 -22.23
C TRP A 498 -5.63 -4.54 -21.06
N VAL A 499 -5.74 -3.21 -21.19
CA VAL A 499 -6.30 -2.34 -20.17
C VAL A 499 -7.81 -2.24 -20.37
N HIS A 500 -8.58 -2.95 -19.54
CA HIS A 500 -10.03 -3.06 -19.70
C HIS A 500 -10.82 -2.43 -18.55
N LEU A 501 -11.91 -1.72 -18.89
CA LEU A 501 -12.85 -1.11 -17.94
C LEU A 501 -13.55 -2.11 -17.01
N ASN A 502 -13.71 -3.36 -17.43
CA ASN A 502 -14.34 -4.42 -16.63
C ASN A 502 -13.50 -4.78 -15.38
N THR A 503 -12.21 -4.49 -15.39
CA THR A 503 -11.29 -4.76 -14.27
C THR A 503 -11.26 -3.64 -13.23
N THR A 504 -12.04 -2.57 -13.43
CA THR A 504 -12.10 -1.44 -12.50
C THR A 504 -12.89 -1.80 -11.25
N PRO A 505 -12.48 -1.30 -10.06
CA PRO A 505 -13.24 -1.51 -8.82
C PRO A 505 -14.70 -1.02 -8.90
N LEU A 506 -14.94 0.04 -9.67
CA LEU A 506 -16.29 0.57 -9.89
C LEU A 506 -17.17 -0.39 -10.70
N ASN A 507 -16.63 -1.03 -11.74
CA ASN A 507 -17.38 -2.04 -12.50
C ASN A 507 -17.83 -3.21 -11.61
N ALA A 508 -16.94 -3.69 -10.74
CA ALA A 508 -17.24 -4.75 -9.79
C ALA A 508 -18.33 -4.34 -8.79
N LEU A 509 -18.31 -3.10 -8.29
CA LEU A 509 -19.38 -2.56 -7.42
C LEU A 509 -20.77 -2.68 -8.08
N PHE A 510 -20.91 -2.26 -9.34
CA PHE A 510 -22.19 -2.36 -10.07
C PHE A 510 -22.60 -3.80 -10.36
N ARG A 511 -21.65 -4.65 -10.76
CA ARG A 511 -21.87 -6.09 -10.99
C ARG A 511 -22.44 -6.77 -9.74
N ASP A 512 -21.76 -6.63 -8.61
CA ASP A 512 -22.08 -7.35 -7.38
C ASP A 512 -23.37 -6.83 -6.74
N THR A 513 -23.58 -5.51 -6.78
CA THR A 513 -24.84 -4.90 -6.33
C THR A 513 -26.02 -5.41 -7.16
N GLY A 514 -25.85 -5.50 -8.48
CA GLY A 514 -26.84 -6.11 -9.38
C GLY A 514 -27.15 -7.56 -9.00
N ALA A 515 -26.10 -8.38 -8.78
CA ALA A 515 -26.25 -9.78 -8.40
C ALA A 515 -26.97 -9.97 -7.06
N ILE A 516 -26.66 -9.15 -6.04
CA ILE A 516 -27.30 -9.20 -4.71
C ILE A 516 -28.77 -8.75 -4.77
N ILE A 517 -29.08 -7.68 -5.51
CA ILE A 517 -30.46 -7.22 -5.67
C ILE A 517 -31.29 -8.23 -6.46
N GLY A 518 -30.75 -8.77 -7.55
CA GLY A 518 -31.38 -9.85 -8.32
C GLY A 518 -31.67 -11.09 -7.47
N LEU A 519 -30.75 -11.43 -6.55
CA LEU A 519 -30.94 -12.51 -5.58
C LEU A 519 -32.07 -12.19 -4.59
N GLY A 520 -32.12 -10.97 -4.07
CA GLY A 520 -33.20 -10.52 -3.19
C GLY A 520 -34.58 -10.61 -3.85
N LEU A 521 -34.69 -10.15 -5.10
CA LEU A 521 -35.92 -10.27 -5.91
C LEU A 521 -36.30 -11.72 -6.14
N ALA A 522 -35.32 -12.58 -6.41
CA ALA A 522 -35.55 -14.00 -6.60
C ALA A 522 -36.14 -14.65 -5.35
N VAL A 523 -35.52 -14.45 -4.19
CA VAL A 523 -35.93 -15.07 -2.93
C VAL A 523 -37.33 -14.64 -2.49
N GLN A 524 -37.77 -13.43 -2.84
CA GLN A 524 -39.13 -12.95 -2.56
C GLN A 524 -40.17 -13.39 -3.62
N SER A 525 -39.72 -13.80 -4.80
CA SER A 525 -40.62 -14.15 -5.90
C SER A 525 -41.47 -15.40 -5.61
N ARG A 526 -42.69 -15.42 -6.18
CA ARG A 526 -43.55 -16.62 -6.14
C ARG A 526 -42.90 -17.82 -6.83
N TYR A 527 -42.11 -17.57 -7.87
CA TYR A 527 -41.38 -18.59 -8.64
C TYR A 527 -40.38 -19.37 -7.75
N PHE A 528 -39.67 -18.65 -6.87
CA PHE A 528 -38.75 -19.27 -5.91
C PHE A 528 -39.50 -20.05 -4.82
N LEU A 529 -40.57 -19.49 -4.26
CA LEU A 529 -41.36 -20.15 -3.21
C LEU A 529 -42.06 -21.42 -3.70
N GLN A 530 -42.61 -21.42 -4.92
CA GLN A 530 -43.30 -22.59 -5.48
C GLN A 530 -42.36 -23.73 -5.81
N THR A 531 -41.10 -23.42 -6.11
CA THR A 531 -40.10 -24.44 -6.34
C THR A 531 -39.43 -24.88 -5.01
N LEU A 532 -39.60 -24.16 -3.89
CA LEU A 532 -38.89 -24.32 -2.60
C LEU A 532 -38.84 -25.76 -2.06
N HIS A 533 -39.91 -26.54 -2.24
CA HIS A 533 -40.04 -27.89 -1.68
C HIS A 533 -39.68 -29.04 -2.65
N ASN A 534 -39.61 -28.76 -3.96
CA ASN A 534 -39.66 -29.79 -5.01
C ASN A 534 -38.38 -29.93 -5.86
N MET A 535 -37.22 -29.52 -5.34
CA MET A 535 -35.97 -29.74 -6.06
C MET A 535 -35.46 -31.15 -5.84
N HIS A 536 -35.50 -31.90 -6.96
CA HIS A 536 -34.34 -32.63 -7.44
C HIS A 536 -34.10 -34.02 -6.86
N ARG A 537 -34.84 -35.00 -7.44
CA ARG A 537 -34.40 -36.39 -7.70
C ARG A 537 -35.04 -37.02 -8.95
N ASP A 538 -35.56 -36.22 -9.89
CA ASP A 538 -36.36 -36.70 -11.04
C ASP A 538 -35.71 -36.45 -12.41
N GLY A 539 -34.49 -35.89 -12.48
CA GLY A 539 -33.75 -35.64 -13.72
C GLY A 539 -33.94 -34.24 -14.33
N SER A 540 -34.89 -33.45 -13.83
CA SER A 540 -35.11 -32.05 -14.23
C SER A 540 -33.90 -31.13 -14.00
N GLU A 541 -33.01 -31.52 -13.09
CA GLU A 541 -31.73 -30.87 -12.71
C GLU A 541 -30.85 -30.55 -13.91
N VAL A 542 -30.66 -31.52 -14.79
CA VAL A 542 -29.77 -31.40 -15.95
C VAL A 542 -30.32 -30.37 -16.94
N ILE A 543 -31.64 -30.36 -17.13
CA ILE A 543 -32.32 -29.39 -17.99
C ILE A 543 -32.25 -28.00 -17.36
N THR A 544 -32.48 -27.88 -16.05
CA THR A 544 -32.32 -26.61 -15.32
C THR A 544 -30.89 -26.06 -15.47
N ALA A 545 -29.85 -26.90 -15.31
CA ALA A 545 -28.47 -26.48 -15.50
C ALA A 545 -28.19 -26.03 -16.93
N LEU A 546 -28.66 -26.78 -17.94
CA LEU A 546 -28.45 -26.46 -19.35
C LEU A 546 -29.17 -25.18 -19.78
N VAL A 547 -30.43 -25.00 -19.38
CA VAL A 547 -31.19 -23.77 -19.66
C VAL A 547 -30.60 -22.57 -18.93
N THR A 548 -30.14 -22.76 -17.69
CA THR A 548 -29.45 -21.70 -16.94
C THR A 548 -28.14 -21.33 -17.64
N PHE A 549 -27.36 -22.31 -18.10
CA PHE A 549 -26.13 -22.04 -18.85
C PHE A 549 -26.41 -21.23 -20.12
N ILE A 550 -27.42 -21.62 -20.92
CA ILE A 550 -27.84 -20.88 -22.12
C ILE A 550 -28.24 -19.46 -21.76
N LEU A 551 -29.04 -19.27 -20.70
CA LEU A 551 -29.45 -17.93 -20.23
C LEU A 551 -28.23 -17.06 -19.93
N VAL A 552 -27.27 -17.57 -19.15
CA VAL A 552 -26.09 -16.79 -18.78
C VAL A 552 -25.22 -16.46 -20.00
N GLN A 553 -25.05 -17.40 -20.95
CA GLN A 553 -24.35 -17.13 -22.22
C GLN A 553 -25.07 -16.06 -23.05
N CYS A 554 -26.39 -16.15 -23.19
CA CYS A 554 -27.18 -15.14 -23.90
C CYS A 554 -27.06 -13.76 -23.25
N CYS A 555 -27.11 -13.69 -21.92
CA CYS A 555 -26.87 -12.44 -21.19
C CYS A 555 -25.45 -11.93 -21.43
N ALA A 556 -24.43 -12.79 -21.43
CA ALA A 556 -23.03 -12.40 -21.67
C ALA A 556 -22.80 -11.83 -23.09
N CYS A 557 -23.56 -12.27 -24.09
CA CYS A 557 -23.49 -11.77 -25.46
C CYS A 557 -24.10 -10.37 -25.66
N ILE A 558 -24.82 -9.82 -24.68
CA ILE A 558 -25.43 -8.49 -24.80
C ILE A 558 -24.31 -7.44 -24.81
N PRO A 559 -24.12 -6.68 -25.91
CA PRO A 559 -23.07 -5.68 -25.98
C PRO A 559 -23.37 -4.53 -25.03
N ARG A 560 -22.32 -4.04 -24.35
CA ARG A 560 -22.38 -2.88 -23.47
C ARG A 560 -21.85 -1.65 -24.21
N SER A 561 -22.43 -0.48 -23.96
CA SER A 561 -21.96 0.77 -24.58
C SER A 561 -20.52 1.04 -24.15
N SER A 562 -19.60 1.13 -25.11
CA SER A 562 -18.20 1.53 -24.89
C SER A 562 -18.01 3.05 -24.86
N HIS A 563 -18.98 3.81 -25.38
CA HIS A 563 -18.88 5.26 -25.55
C HIS A 563 -19.50 6.06 -24.38
N HIS A 564 -20.50 5.51 -23.69
CA HIS A 564 -21.16 6.18 -22.58
C HIS A 564 -20.97 5.40 -21.28
N LEU A 565 -20.10 5.93 -20.41
CA LEU A 565 -19.70 5.27 -19.16
C LEU A 565 -20.90 4.96 -18.24
N GLY A 566 -21.90 5.85 -18.16
CA GLY A 566 -23.12 5.61 -17.38
C GLY A 566 -23.95 4.44 -17.90
N LEU A 567 -24.09 4.31 -19.22
CA LEU A 567 -24.80 3.19 -19.85
C LEU A 567 -24.03 1.87 -19.70
N TYR A 568 -22.70 1.92 -19.69
CA TYR A 568 -21.86 0.75 -19.41
C TYR A 568 -22.13 0.16 -18.02
N TYR A 569 -22.09 1.01 -16.98
CA TYR A 569 -22.30 0.58 -15.60
C TYR A 569 -23.75 0.16 -15.34
N LEU A 570 -24.73 0.90 -15.86
CA LEU A 570 -26.14 0.52 -15.77
C LEU A 570 -26.40 -0.82 -16.47
N GLY A 571 -25.83 -1.01 -17.66
CA GLY A 571 -25.91 -2.29 -18.38
C GLY A 571 -25.32 -3.43 -17.58
N THR A 572 -24.15 -3.23 -16.96
CA THR A 572 -23.50 -4.22 -16.08
C THR A 572 -24.36 -4.57 -14.88
N PHE A 573 -24.96 -3.59 -14.22
CA PHE A 573 -25.89 -3.80 -13.10
C PHE A 573 -27.12 -4.62 -13.52
N VAL A 574 -27.80 -4.21 -14.60
CA VAL A 574 -29.02 -4.86 -15.08
C VAL A 574 -28.73 -6.30 -15.52
N GLN A 575 -27.65 -6.51 -16.26
CA GLN A 575 -27.22 -7.82 -16.72
C GLN A 575 -27.04 -8.80 -15.55
N ASN A 576 -26.33 -8.39 -14.51
CA ASN A 576 -26.07 -9.25 -13.35
C ASN A 576 -27.29 -9.44 -12.46
N CYS A 577 -28.19 -8.45 -12.39
CA CYS A 577 -29.50 -8.60 -11.75
C CYS A 577 -30.34 -9.66 -12.48
N CYS A 578 -30.40 -9.62 -13.81
CA CYS A 578 -31.11 -10.59 -14.63
C CYS A 578 -30.51 -12.01 -14.53
N ILE A 579 -29.18 -12.13 -14.58
CA ILE A 579 -28.48 -13.42 -14.43
C ILE A 579 -28.82 -14.04 -13.08
N SER A 580 -28.71 -13.26 -12.00
CA SER A 580 -29.03 -13.72 -10.65
C SER A 580 -30.51 -14.11 -10.54
N PHE A 581 -31.45 -13.21 -10.86
CA PHE A 581 -32.89 -13.51 -10.78
C PHE A 581 -33.31 -14.71 -11.63
N GLY A 582 -32.85 -14.76 -12.89
CA GLY A 582 -33.18 -15.79 -13.84
C GLY A 582 -32.70 -17.18 -13.40
N SER A 583 -31.46 -17.25 -12.93
CA SER A 583 -30.83 -18.50 -12.48
C SER A 583 -31.42 -19.04 -11.18
N VAL A 584 -31.80 -18.15 -10.25
CA VAL A 584 -32.29 -18.53 -8.91
C VAL A 584 -33.78 -18.92 -8.95
N ALA A 585 -34.60 -18.16 -9.68
CA ALA A 585 -36.06 -18.24 -9.56
C ALA A 585 -36.74 -18.65 -10.86
N LEU A 586 -36.46 -17.96 -11.97
CA LEU A 586 -37.24 -18.10 -13.20
C LEU A 586 -36.99 -19.44 -13.90
N VAL A 587 -35.73 -19.79 -14.17
CA VAL A 587 -35.37 -21.02 -14.90
C VAL A 587 -35.82 -22.29 -14.16
N PRO A 588 -35.54 -22.46 -12.85
CA PRO A 588 -36.03 -23.62 -12.11
C PRO A 588 -37.56 -23.74 -12.15
N TYR A 589 -38.27 -22.60 -12.07
CA TYR A 589 -39.74 -22.58 -12.14
C TYR A 589 -40.27 -23.01 -13.51
N VAL A 590 -39.78 -22.40 -14.59
CA VAL A 590 -40.23 -22.72 -15.96
C VAL A 590 -39.92 -24.16 -16.31
N VAL A 591 -38.71 -24.64 -16.00
CA VAL A 591 -38.34 -26.04 -16.26
C VAL A 591 -39.24 -26.99 -15.48
N LYS A 592 -39.53 -26.70 -14.20
CA LYS A 592 -40.40 -27.58 -13.40
C LYS A 592 -41.84 -27.57 -13.89
N MET A 593 -42.35 -26.41 -14.30
CA MET A 593 -43.69 -26.29 -14.88
C MET A 593 -43.82 -27.16 -16.14
N ILE A 594 -42.87 -27.05 -17.07
CA ILE A 594 -42.85 -27.85 -18.31
C ILE A 594 -42.64 -29.33 -18.01
N TRP A 595 -41.73 -29.66 -17.09
CA TRP A 595 -41.44 -31.05 -16.70
C TRP A 595 -42.65 -31.75 -16.11
N ASN A 596 -43.42 -31.05 -15.26
CA ASN A 596 -44.63 -31.59 -14.66
C ASN A 596 -45.76 -31.76 -15.71
N LEU A 597 -45.86 -30.88 -16.71
CA LEU A 597 -46.79 -31.05 -17.84
C LEU A 597 -46.47 -32.32 -18.65
N ASN A 598 -45.19 -32.63 -18.86
CA ASN A 598 -44.74 -33.81 -19.60
C ASN A 598 -44.80 -35.12 -18.80
N GLN A 599 -45.03 -35.07 -17.48
CA GLN A 599 -45.22 -36.26 -16.63
C GLN A 599 -46.69 -36.58 -16.33
N MET A 600 -47.66 -35.88 -16.96
CA MET A 600 -49.04 -36.32 -16.87
C MET A 600 -49.18 -37.72 -17.50
N PRO A 601 -49.73 -38.71 -16.79
CA PRO A 601 -49.91 -40.04 -17.37
C PRO A 601 -50.87 -39.92 -18.55
N ASP A 602 -50.47 -40.56 -19.65
CA ASP A 602 -51.35 -40.81 -20.78
C ASP A 602 -52.62 -41.47 -20.23
N ALA A 603 -53.81 -40.92 -20.52
CA ALA A 603 -55.08 -41.37 -19.94
C ALA A 603 -55.43 -42.84 -20.30
N ASN A 604 -54.60 -43.50 -21.12
CA ASN A 604 -54.76 -44.86 -21.61
C ASN A 604 -53.63 -45.84 -21.21
N ALA A 605 -52.70 -45.47 -20.32
CA ALA A 605 -51.57 -46.36 -19.97
C ALA A 605 -51.76 -47.09 -18.62
N GLU A 606 -51.88 -48.42 -18.68
CA GLU A 606 -51.93 -49.31 -17.50
C GLU A 606 -50.69 -49.21 -16.59
N PRO A 607 -50.85 -49.42 -15.26
CA PRO A 607 -49.81 -49.13 -14.28
C PRO A 607 -48.72 -50.21 -14.27
N LYS A 608 -47.55 -49.89 -14.85
CA LYS A 608 -46.33 -50.70 -14.68
C LYS A 608 -45.71 -50.50 -13.29
N LYS A 609 -45.97 -51.44 -12.38
CA LYS A 609 -45.16 -51.69 -11.18
C LYS A 609 -43.78 -52.24 -11.59
N ASP A 610 -42.76 -51.39 -11.73
CA ASP A 610 -41.34 -51.74 -11.48
C ASP A 610 -40.31 -50.64 -11.85
N LEU A 611 -40.47 -49.42 -11.33
CA LEU A 611 -39.53 -48.31 -11.61
C LEU A 611 -38.83 -47.71 -10.38
N LEU A 612 -38.99 -48.31 -9.19
CA LEU A 612 -38.37 -47.80 -7.96
C LEU A 612 -36.89 -48.17 -7.77
N HIS A 613 -36.35 -49.14 -8.53
CA HIS A 613 -34.98 -49.62 -8.31
C HIS A 613 -33.93 -49.16 -9.33
N ARG A 614 -34.32 -48.58 -10.49
CA ARG A 614 -33.37 -48.29 -11.59
C ARG A 614 -32.87 -46.84 -11.71
N SER A 615 -33.52 -45.84 -11.11
CA SER A 615 -33.06 -44.43 -11.23
C SER A 615 -31.96 -44.02 -10.24
N ARG A 616 -31.72 -44.79 -9.17
CA ARG A 616 -30.76 -44.43 -8.11
C ARG A 616 -29.27 -44.59 -8.46
N ARG A 617 -28.94 -45.27 -9.55
CA ARG A 617 -27.52 -45.59 -9.89
C ARG A 617 -26.85 -44.66 -10.91
N LYS A 618 -27.60 -43.83 -11.65
CA LYS A 618 -27.03 -43.15 -12.84
C LYS A 618 -26.24 -41.87 -12.56
N LEU A 619 -26.46 -41.14 -11.46
CA LEU A 619 -25.68 -39.92 -11.21
C LEU A 619 -24.30 -40.14 -10.56
N THR A 620 -24.03 -41.32 -9.99
CA THR A 620 -22.71 -41.66 -9.44
C THR A 620 -21.68 -42.10 -10.49
N ALA A 621 -22.09 -42.27 -11.75
CA ALA A 621 -21.22 -42.80 -12.81
C ALA A 621 -20.67 -41.72 -13.77
N CYS A 622 -21.11 -40.47 -13.64
CA CYS A 622 -20.64 -39.34 -14.47
C CYS A 622 -19.78 -38.30 -13.71
N PHE A 623 -19.38 -38.61 -12.46
CA PHE A 623 -18.50 -37.78 -11.64
C PHE A 623 -17.12 -38.42 -11.49
#